data_AF-A0A942RXP6-F1
#
_entry.id   AF-A0A942RXP6-F1
#
_cell.length_a   1.000
_cell.length_b   1.000
_cell.length_c   1.000
_cell.angle_alpha   90.00
_cell.angle_beta   90.00
_cell.angle_gamma   90.00
#
_symmetry.space_group_name_H-M   'P 1'
#
loop_
_entity.id
_entity.type
_entity.pdbx_description
1 polymer ?
#
loop_
_entity_poly.entity_id
_entity_poly.type
_entity_poly.pdbx_seq_one_letter_code
_entity_poly.pdbx_strand_id
1 'polypeptide(L)'
;MGAIFAPTNFKPHKKRTEENIQLRVSNYIRKNYPHVIFVSDYAAGLNLTNGQRMRMMAMRSHDGQPDIMIDAARHGYHGLRIELKKEGTVIYKRNGELRKQPYTRKYKSGGKIFIKKGDHLADQAAMLERYNKEGYLARFAIGYENAIKLIDGYFGTLNQEFAFLSDDSFSPSRESEPKEQIPPQF
;
A
#
# COMPACT_ATOMS: atom_id res chain seq x y z
N MET A 1 -12.38 -54.92 -18.88
CA MET A 1 -11.30 -53.93 -19.02
C MET A 1 -11.76 -52.61 -18.42
N GLY A 2 -11.44 -52.35 -17.15
CA GLY A 2 -11.75 -51.09 -16.49
C GLY A 2 -10.49 -50.58 -15.81
N ALA A 3 -9.92 -49.48 -16.32
CA ALA A 3 -8.75 -48.87 -15.71
C ALA A 3 -9.18 -48.13 -14.44
N ILE A 4 -8.67 -48.58 -13.29
CA ILE A 4 -8.82 -47.90 -12.01
C ILE A 4 -7.82 -46.73 -12.02
N PHE A 5 -8.31 -45.51 -12.17
CA PHE A 5 -7.47 -44.32 -12.00
C PHE A 5 -7.20 -44.11 -10.51
N ALA A 6 -5.92 -44.08 -10.14
CA ALA A 6 -5.49 -43.72 -8.79
C ALA A 6 -5.87 -42.25 -8.50
N PRO A 7 -6.32 -41.92 -7.28
CA PRO A 7 -6.62 -40.55 -6.90
C PRO A 7 -5.34 -39.70 -7.02
N THR A 8 -5.41 -38.64 -7.83
CA THR A 8 -4.30 -37.70 -7.94
C THR A 8 -4.17 -36.94 -6.61
N ASN A 9 -2.95 -36.91 -6.06
CA ASN A 9 -2.63 -36.15 -4.86
C ASN A 9 -2.70 -34.64 -5.16
N PHE A 10 -3.90 -34.08 -5.16
CA PHE A 10 -4.12 -32.64 -5.25
C PHE A 10 -3.72 -31.98 -3.92
N LYS A 11 -2.52 -31.40 -3.87
CA LYS A 11 -2.15 -30.46 -2.80
C LYS A 11 -2.64 -29.07 -3.22
N PRO A 12 -3.60 -28.44 -2.51
CA PRO A 12 -4.02 -27.09 -2.85
C PRO A 12 -2.82 -26.15 -2.78
N HIS A 13 -2.60 -25.38 -3.84
CA HIS A 13 -1.55 -24.36 -3.84
C HIS A 13 -1.87 -23.35 -2.74
N LYS A 14 -0.94 -23.12 -1.81
CA LYS A 14 -1.09 -22.14 -0.72
C LYS A 14 -1.23 -20.76 -1.35
N LYS A 15 -2.46 -20.25 -1.48
CA LYS A 15 -2.71 -18.89 -2.00
C LYS A 15 -1.86 -17.91 -1.20
N ARG A 16 -1.19 -17.01 -1.91
CA ARG A 16 -0.35 -15.97 -1.30
C ARG A 16 -1.26 -15.15 -0.39
N THR A 17 -0.91 -15.06 0.90
CA THR A 17 -1.79 -14.51 1.93
C THR A 17 -2.15 -13.05 1.66
N GLU A 18 -1.20 -12.27 1.14
CA GLU A 18 -1.36 -10.84 0.82
C GLU A 18 -2.24 -10.63 -0.41
N GLU A 19 -2.05 -11.43 -1.47
CA GLU A 19 -2.95 -11.45 -2.64
C GLU A 19 -4.39 -11.76 -2.25
N ASN A 20 -4.58 -12.74 -1.36
CA ASN A 20 -5.92 -13.08 -0.89
C ASN A 20 -6.57 -11.92 -0.13
N ILE A 21 -5.80 -11.20 0.69
CA ILE A 21 -6.28 -10.01 1.40
C ILE A 21 -6.65 -8.92 0.40
N GLN A 22 -5.78 -8.60 -0.57
CA GLN A 22 -6.04 -7.57 -1.58
C GLN A 22 -7.30 -7.88 -2.41
N LEU A 23 -7.50 -9.13 -2.81
CA LEU A 23 -8.72 -9.57 -3.49
C LEU A 23 -9.97 -9.42 -2.60
N ARG A 24 -9.88 -9.83 -1.33
CA ARG A 24 -11.00 -9.70 -0.37
C ARG A 24 -11.36 -8.24 -0.13
N VAL A 25 -10.38 -7.37 0.07
CA VAL A 25 -10.60 -5.92 0.23
C VAL A 25 -11.23 -5.33 -1.04
N SER A 26 -10.72 -5.69 -2.22
CA SER A 26 -11.29 -5.23 -3.49
C SER A 26 -12.74 -5.68 -3.68
N ASN A 27 -13.08 -6.92 -3.31
CA ASN A 27 -14.45 -7.42 -3.32
C ASN A 27 -15.35 -6.66 -2.33
N TYR A 28 -14.83 -6.35 -1.14
CA TYR A 28 -15.54 -5.59 -0.13
C TYR A 28 -15.88 -4.18 -0.63
N ILE A 29 -14.91 -3.47 -1.22
CA ILE A 29 -15.14 -2.12 -1.78
C ILE A 29 -16.20 -2.19 -2.88
N ARG A 30 -16.07 -3.11 -3.85
CA ARG A 30 -17.06 -3.27 -4.93
C ARG A 30 -18.48 -3.55 -4.43
N LYS A 31 -18.61 -4.32 -3.35
CA LYS A 31 -19.91 -4.69 -2.79
C LYS A 31 -20.55 -3.55 -1.98
N ASN A 32 -19.79 -2.90 -1.10
CA ASN A 32 -20.33 -1.96 -0.12
C ASN A 32 -20.26 -0.50 -0.58
N TYR A 33 -19.33 -0.19 -1.49
CA TYR A 33 -19.12 1.14 -2.04
C TYR A 33 -19.08 1.12 -3.58
N PRO A 34 -20.16 0.66 -4.25
CA PRO A 34 -20.14 0.39 -5.70
C PRO A 34 -19.90 1.63 -6.58
N HIS A 35 -20.09 2.84 -6.03
CA HIS A 35 -19.87 4.11 -6.72
C HIS A 35 -18.44 4.64 -6.59
N VAL A 36 -17.60 4.00 -5.77
CA VAL A 36 -16.24 4.46 -5.49
C VAL A 36 -15.29 3.99 -6.59
N ILE A 37 -14.52 4.94 -7.12
CA ILE A 37 -13.42 4.65 -8.02
C ILE A 37 -12.22 4.24 -7.18
N PHE A 38 -11.65 3.07 -7.46
CA PHE A 38 -10.42 2.63 -6.84
C PHE A 38 -9.55 1.81 -7.79
N VAL A 39 -8.25 1.86 -7.55
CA VAL A 39 -7.23 1.06 -8.23
C VAL A 39 -6.60 0.14 -7.20
N SER A 40 -6.37 -1.11 -7.61
CA SER A 40 -5.60 -2.07 -6.83
C SER A 40 -4.33 -2.43 -7.59
N ASP A 41 -3.16 -2.01 -7.09
CA ASP A 41 -1.88 -2.33 -7.71
C ASP A 41 -1.40 -3.70 -7.25
N TYR A 42 -1.81 -4.74 -7.98
CA TYR A 42 -1.37 -6.11 -7.74
C TYR A 42 -0.09 -6.47 -8.53
N ALA A 43 0.45 -5.55 -9.34
CA ALA A 43 1.53 -5.89 -10.27
C ALA A 43 2.82 -6.32 -9.56
N ALA A 44 3.06 -5.84 -8.33
CA ALA A 44 4.17 -6.29 -7.50
C ALA A 44 4.07 -7.77 -7.06
N GLY A 45 2.85 -8.31 -6.99
CA GLY A 45 2.58 -9.71 -6.65
C GLY A 45 2.77 -10.68 -7.83
N LEU A 46 2.86 -10.17 -9.07
CA LEU A 46 3.03 -10.98 -10.27
C LEU A 46 4.51 -11.35 -10.49
N ASN A 47 4.75 -12.56 -11.01
CA ASN A 47 6.07 -12.96 -11.51
C ASN A 47 6.33 -12.32 -12.89
N LEU A 48 6.47 -10.99 -12.92
CA LEU A 48 6.80 -10.24 -14.13
C LEU A 48 8.21 -10.56 -14.62
N THR A 49 8.38 -10.66 -15.94
CA THR A 49 9.70 -10.67 -16.56
C THR A 49 10.44 -9.37 -16.24
N ASN A 50 11.77 -9.39 -16.28
CA ASN A 50 12.57 -8.18 -16.03
C ASN A 50 12.19 -7.03 -16.98
N GLY A 51 11.94 -7.32 -18.26
CA GLY A 51 11.52 -6.31 -19.24
C GLY A 51 10.17 -5.68 -18.89
N GLN A 52 9.17 -6.48 -18.50
CA GLN A 52 7.87 -5.98 -18.05
C GLN A 52 8.02 -5.10 -16.79
N ARG A 53 8.82 -5.53 -15.82
CA ARG A 53 9.09 -4.77 -14.60
C ARG A 53 9.74 -3.42 -14.91
N MET A 54 10.75 -3.39 -15.77
CA MET A 54 11.44 -2.16 -16.15
C MET A 54 10.50 -1.19 -16.88
N ARG A 55 9.65 -1.68 -17.79
CA ARG A 55 8.64 -0.84 -18.45
C ARG A 55 7.64 -0.27 -17.45
N MET A 56 7.15 -1.09 -16.53
CA MET A 56 6.25 -0.64 -15.45
C MET A 56 6.91 0.41 -14.55
N MET A 57 8.17 0.20 -14.18
CA MET A 57 8.96 1.16 -13.40
C MET A 57 9.17 2.49 -14.14
N ALA A 58 9.29 2.46 -15.47
CA ALA A 58 9.44 3.68 -16.28
C ALA A 58 8.13 4.46 -16.46
N MET A 59 6.98 3.81 -16.30
CA MET A 59 5.65 4.44 -16.42
C MET A 59 5.14 5.07 -15.11
N ARG A 60 5.79 4.77 -13.98
CA ARG A 60 5.43 5.35 -12.68
C ARG A 60 6.40 6.46 -12.31
N SER A 61 5.91 7.45 -11.58
CA SER A 61 6.75 8.52 -11.06
C SER A 61 7.68 8.02 -9.94
N HIS A 62 7.25 7.02 -9.17
CA HIS A 62 7.96 6.53 -7.98
C HIS A 62 7.74 5.02 -7.76
N ASP A 63 8.69 4.37 -7.08
CA ASP A 63 8.54 3.01 -6.60
C ASP A 63 7.66 2.96 -5.34
N GLY A 64 6.91 1.86 -5.14
CA GLY A 64 6.17 1.63 -3.88
C GLY A 64 4.78 2.27 -3.82
N GLN A 65 4.07 2.33 -4.95
CA GLN A 65 2.66 2.69 -5.00
C GLN A 65 1.85 1.82 -3.99
N PRO A 66 0.91 2.41 -3.22
CA PRO A 66 0.08 1.66 -2.28
C PRO A 66 -0.76 0.59 -2.97
N ASP A 67 -0.98 -0.54 -2.30
CA ASP A 67 -1.75 -1.68 -2.83
C ASP A 67 -3.20 -1.34 -3.21
N ILE A 68 -3.82 -0.40 -2.50
CA ILE A 68 -5.17 0.10 -2.77
C ILE A 68 -5.16 1.63 -2.77
N MET A 69 -5.66 2.22 -3.85
CA MET A 69 -5.83 3.67 -4.01
C MET A 69 -7.29 3.96 -4.30
N ILE A 70 -7.94 4.69 -3.40
CA ILE A 70 -9.35 5.06 -3.50
C ILE A 70 -9.45 6.56 -3.81
N ASP A 71 -10.10 6.88 -4.93
CA ASP A 71 -10.22 8.25 -5.43
C ASP A 71 -11.60 8.81 -5.09
N ALA A 72 -11.77 9.10 -3.80
CA ALA A 72 -12.96 9.71 -3.25
C ALA A 72 -12.58 10.69 -2.13
N ALA A 73 -12.89 11.98 -2.29
CA ALA A 73 -12.61 12.97 -1.26
C ALA A 73 -13.59 12.85 -0.09
N ARG A 74 -13.06 12.78 1.14
CA ARG A 74 -13.82 12.67 2.40
C ARG A 74 -13.07 13.36 3.53
N HIS A 75 -13.81 14.04 4.41
CA HIS A 75 -13.27 14.60 5.66
C HIS A 75 -12.02 15.48 5.50
N GLY A 76 -11.94 16.24 4.41
CA GLY A 76 -10.79 17.09 4.09
C GLY A 76 -9.62 16.40 3.39
N TYR A 77 -9.68 15.08 3.19
CA TYR A 77 -8.68 14.33 2.43
C TYR A 77 -9.06 14.21 0.95
N HIS A 78 -8.06 14.21 0.07
CA HIS A 78 -8.23 14.10 -1.38
C HIS A 78 -8.50 12.66 -1.86
N GLY A 79 -8.26 11.67 -1.00
CA GLY A 79 -8.42 10.25 -1.29
C GLY A 79 -7.79 9.40 -0.21
N LEU A 80 -8.01 8.09 -0.28
CA LEU A 80 -7.46 7.10 0.66
C LEU A 80 -6.41 6.23 -0.05
N ARG A 81 -5.31 5.97 0.64
CA ARG A 81 -4.17 5.17 0.19
C ARG A 81 -3.87 4.12 1.24
N ILE A 82 -3.89 2.85 0.86
CA ILE A 82 -3.70 1.74 1.79
C ILE A 82 -2.58 0.84 1.30
N GLU A 83 -1.56 0.70 2.12
CA GLU A 83 -0.54 -0.34 1.98
C GLU A 83 -0.94 -1.53 2.85
N LEU A 84 -1.27 -2.65 2.21
CA LEU A 84 -1.71 -3.85 2.88
C LEU A 84 -0.51 -4.62 3.43
N LYS A 85 -0.75 -5.31 4.54
CA LYS A 85 0.19 -6.26 5.13
C LYS A 85 -0.57 -7.48 5.58
N LYS A 86 0.05 -8.66 5.50
CA LYS A 86 -0.56 -9.90 5.99
C LYS A 86 -0.88 -9.81 7.50
N GLU A 87 -1.90 -10.55 7.95
CA GLU A 87 -2.17 -10.75 9.38
C GLU A 87 -0.90 -11.10 10.17
N GLY A 88 -0.80 -10.54 11.37
CA GLY A 88 0.34 -10.75 12.27
C GLY A 88 1.63 -10.02 11.87
N THR A 89 1.62 -9.22 10.80
CA THR A 89 2.76 -8.35 10.48
C THR A 89 2.92 -7.30 11.56
N VAL A 90 4.15 -7.17 12.08
CA VAL A 90 4.52 -6.14 13.05
C VAL A 90 5.29 -5.06 12.31
N ILE A 91 4.73 -3.85 12.22
CA ILE A 91 5.33 -2.72 11.48
C ILE A 91 6.26 -1.91 12.39
N TYR A 92 5.80 -1.60 13.60
CA TYR A 92 6.58 -0.86 14.58
C TYR A 92 7.09 -1.78 15.70
N LYS A 93 8.28 -1.47 16.20
CA LYS A 93 8.81 -2.02 17.45
C LYS A 93 8.02 -1.44 18.63
N ARG A 94 8.20 -2.03 19.81
CA ARG A 94 7.56 -1.52 21.04
C ARG A 94 7.95 -0.08 21.40
N ASN A 95 9.10 0.39 20.93
CA ASN A 95 9.57 1.76 21.12
C ASN A 95 9.10 2.74 20.02
N GLY A 96 8.16 2.35 19.16
CA GLY A 96 7.63 3.18 18.07
C GLY A 96 8.49 3.24 16.81
N GLU A 97 9.73 2.72 16.84
CA GLU A 97 10.56 2.69 15.63
C GLU A 97 10.04 1.70 14.59
N LEU A 98 10.17 2.05 13.31
CA LEU A 98 9.87 1.14 12.21
C LEU A 98 10.77 -0.11 12.26
N ARG A 99 10.18 -1.28 12.06
CA ARG A 99 10.94 -2.52 11.86
C ARG A 99 11.65 -2.47 10.51
N LYS A 100 12.82 -3.12 10.46
CA LYS A 100 13.55 -3.28 9.21
C LYS A 100 13.03 -4.47 8.42
N GLN A 101 12.76 -4.27 7.14
CA GLN A 101 12.50 -5.33 6.17
C GLN A 101 13.49 -5.19 5.00
N PRO A 102 14.78 -5.51 5.22
CA PRO A 102 15.82 -5.24 4.25
C PRO A 102 15.67 -6.12 3.01
N TYR A 103 16.06 -5.58 1.86
CA TYR A 103 16.16 -6.33 0.62
C TYR A 103 17.50 -6.08 -0.08
N THR A 104 17.86 -7.04 -0.94
CA THR A 104 18.98 -6.91 -1.87
C THR A 104 18.51 -7.29 -3.27
N ARG A 105 18.63 -6.37 -4.23
CA ARG A 105 18.34 -6.61 -5.64
C ARG A 105 19.65 -6.64 -6.43
N LYS A 106 19.86 -7.71 -7.18
CA LYS A 106 20.98 -7.82 -8.13
C LYS A 106 20.44 -7.57 -9.54
N TYR A 107 21.14 -6.78 -10.33
CA TYR A 107 20.80 -6.56 -11.74
C TYR A 107 22.07 -6.46 -12.59
N LYS A 108 21.95 -6.78 -13.88
CA LYS A 108 23.05 -6.70 -14.83
C LYS A 108 22.88 -5.46 -15.71
N SER A 109 23.96 -4.73 -15.94
CA SER A 109 24.02 -3.63 -16.91
C SER A 109 25.42 -3.59 -17.54
N GLY A 110 25.50 -3.52 -18.87
CA GLY A 110 26.78 -3.50 -19.59
C GLY A 110 27.71 -4.67 -19.25
N GLY A 111 27.17 -5.88 -19.07
CA GLY A 111 27.94 -7.07 -18.68
C GLY A 111 28.39 -7.14 -17.22
N LYS A 112 28.21 -6.06 -16.43
CA LYS A 112 28.56 -5.99 -15.00
C LYS A 112 27.35 -6.28 -14.11
N ILE A 113 27.59 -6.84 -12.92
CA ILE A 113 26.56 -7.07 -11.89
C ILE A 113 26.57 -5.91 -10.89
N PHE A 114 25.40 -5.33 -10.64
CA PHE A 114 25.15 -4.30 -9.65
C PHE A 114 24.30 -4.84 -8.51
N ILE A 115 24.52 -4.32 -7.30
CA ILE A 115 23.79 -4.71 -6.09
C ILE A 115 23.15 -3.45 -5.50
N LYS A 116 21.82 -3.42 -5.45
CA LYS A 116 21.05 -2.41 -4.70
C LYS A 116 20.57 -3.03 -3.39
N LYS A 117 20.81 -2.34 -2.28
CA LYS A 117 20.25 -2.68 -0.97
C LYS A 117 19.22 -1.61 -0.58
N GLY A 118 18.20 -1.99 0.18
CA GLY A 118 17.17 -1.08 0.66
C GLY A 118 16.33 -1.73 1.75
N ASP A 119 15.25 -1.08 2.17
CA ASP A 119 14.34 -1.56 3.19
C ASP A 119 12.89 -1.35 2.74
N HIS A 120 12.16 -2.44 2.56
CA HIS A 120 10.80 -2.41 2.05
C HIS A 120 9.85 -1.60 2.92
N LEU A 121 9.96 -1.71 4.25
CA LEU A 121 9.06 -0.99 5.15
C LEU A 121 9.39 0.49 5.16
N ALA A 122 10.67 0.86 5.16
CA ALA A 122 11.08 2.25 5.12
C ALA A 122 10.66 2.93 3.80
N ASP A 123 10.88 2.27 2.65
CA ASP A 123 10.48 2.77 1.34
C ASP A 123 8.95 2.99 1.27
N GLN A 124 8.15 2.07 1.83
CA GLN A 124 6.69 2.16 1.89
C GLN A 124 6.21 3.25 2.85
N ALA A 125 6.79 3.33 4.05
CA ALA A 125 6.44 4.35 5.03
C ALA A 125 6.72 5.77 4.49
N ALA A 126 7.85 5.97 3.80
CA ALA A 126 8.18 7.24 3.16
C ALA A 126 7.17 7.62 2.06
N MET A 127 6.70 6.65 1.27
CA MET A 127 5.65 6.90 0.27
C MET A 127 4.32 7.31 0.92
N LEU A 128 3.90 6.60 1.98
CA LEU A 128 2.68 6.95 2.72
C LEU A 128 2.79 8.34 3.35
N GLU A 129 3.94 8.66 3.95
CA GLU A 129 4.19 10.01 4.50
C GLU A 129 4.07 11.08 3.42
N ARG A 130 4.62 10.83 2.23
CA ARG A 130 4.46 11.75 1.10
C ARG A 130 3.00 11.95 0.72
N TYR A 131 2.21 10.89 0.56
CA TYR A 131 0.77 11.02 0.30
C TYR A 131 0.05 11.83 1.39
N ASN A 132 0.41 11.64 2.66
CA ASN A 132 -0.15 12.44 3.76
C ASN A 132 0.20 13.93 3.63
N LYS A 133 1.45 14.26 3.26
CA LYS A 133 1.87 15.65 3.01
C LYS A 133 1.10 16.29 1.85
N GLU A 134 0.76 15.50 0.84
CA GLU A 134 -0.05 15.92 -0.32
C GLU A 134 -1.57 15.91 -0.03
N GLY A 135 -2.02 15.75 1.22
CA GLY A 135 -3.43 15.85 1.59
C GLY A 135 -4.28 14.58 1.40
N TYR A 136 -3.66 13.42 1.18
CA TYR A 136 -4.36 12.13 1.18
C TYR A 136 -4.34 11.49 2.58
N LEU A 137 -5.31 10.64 2.90
CA LEU A 137 -5.19 9.75 4.05
C LEU A 137 -4.42 8.49 3.63
N ALA A 138 -3.20 8.33 4.10
CA ALA A 138 -2.33 7.22 3.71
C ALA A 138 -1.83 6.41 4.91
N ARG A 139 -2.18 5.11 4.98
CA ARG A 139 -1.89 4.24 6.14
C ARG A 139 -1.52 2.82 5.72
N PHE A 140 -0.76 2.15 6.58
CA PHE A 140 -0.67 0.70 6.57
C PHE A 140 -1.98 0.10 7.09
N ALA A 141 -2.41 -1.04 6.53
CA ALA A 141 -3.47 -1.86 7.10
C ALA A 141 -3.01 -3.31 7.24
N ILE A 142 -2.95 -3.79 8.48
CA ILE A 142 -2.49 -5.15 8.79
C ILE A 142 -3.69 -6.09 8.78
N GLY A 143 -3.82 -6.87 7.72
CA GLY A 143 -4.87 -7.84 7.57
C GLY A 143 -6.17 -7.29 7.00
N TYR A 144 -7.12 -8.19 6.76
CA TYR A 144 -8.38 -7.85 6.13
C TYR A 144 -9.27 -6.98 7.02
N GLU A 145 -9.38 -7.33 8.30
CA GLU A 145 -10.27 -6.63 9.24
C GLU A 145 -9.85 -5.18 9.46
N ASN A 146 -8.55 -4.92 9.57
CA ASN A 146 -8.06 -3.54 9.71
C ASN A 146 -8.24 -2.73 8.41
N ALA A 147 -8.10 -3.38 7.24
CA ALA A 147 -8.32 -2.71 5.97
C ALA A 147 -9.77 -2.26 5.79
N ILE A 148 -10.75 -3.13 6.09
CA ILE A 148 -12.16 -2.73 5.98
C ILE A 148 -12.55 -1.69 7.04
N LYS A 149 -12.03 -1.79 8.27
CA LYS A 149 -12.25 -0.76 9.30
C LYS A 149 -11.74 0.61 8.87
N LEU A 150 -10.55 0.65 8.25
CA LEU A 150 -9.99 1.90 7.73
C LEU A 150 -10.86 2.48 6.59
N ILE A 151 -11.36 1.62 5.69
CA ILE A 151 -12.24 2.03 4.59
C ILE A 151 -13.59 2.53 5.14
N ASP A 152 -14.22 1.77 6.03
CA ASP A 152 -15.51 2.12 6.63
C ASP A 152 -15.39 3.38 7.47
N GLY A 153 -14.32 3.54 8.25
CA GLY A 153 -14.01 4.78 8.95
C GLY A 153 -13.89 5.94 7.96
N TYR A 154 -13.14 5.78 6.86
CA TYR A 154 -12.97 6.83 5.86
C TYR A 154 -14.29 7.27 5.20
N PHE A 155 -15.21 6.34 4.95
CA PHE A 155 -16.52 6.64 4.34
C PHE A 155 -17.64 6.94 5.34
N GLY A 156 -17.45 6.62 6.61
CA GLY A 156 -18.40 6.86 7.68
C GLY A 156 -18.63 8.35 7.94
N THR A 157 -19.74 8.66 8.62
CA THR A 157 -20.00 10.01 9.14
C THR A 157 -19.12 10.29 10.36
N LEU A 158 -18.82 11.56 10.63
CA LEU A 158 -18.07 12.01 11.82
C LEU A 158 -18.83 11.65 13.11
N ASN A 159 -18.71 10.41 13.56
CA ASN A 159 -19.01 9.99 14.92
C ASN A 159 -17.69 9.63 15.60
N GLN A 160 -17.67 9.78 16.93
CA GLN A 160 -16.52 9.81 17.85
C GLN A 160 -15.39 8.77 17.68
N GLU A 161 -15.51 7.77 16.81
CA GLU A 161 -14.42 6.84 16.48
C GLU A 161 -13.32 7.45 15.59
N PHE A 162 -13.58 8.56 14.87
CA PHE A 162 -12.52 9.27 14.14
C PHE A 162 -11.44 9.85 15.08
N ALA A 163 -11.76 10.07 16.35
CA ALA A 163 -10.78 10.46 17.37
C ALA A 163 -9.68 9.40 17.53
N PHE A 164 -10.00 8.11 17.41
CA PHE A 164 -9.02 7.02 17.48
C PHE A 164 -8.14 6.89 16.23
N LEU A 165 -8.55 7.45 15.08
CA LEU A 165 -7.77 7.48 13.85
C LEU A 165 -6.92 8.76 13.70
N SER A 166 -7.20 9.78 14.52
CA SER A 166 -6.50 11.07 14.55
C SER A 166 -5.56 11.22 15.74
N ASP A 167 -5.77 10.49 16.84
CA ASP A 167 -4.80 10.31 17.92
C ASP A 167 -3.75 9.24 17.56
N ASP A 168 -2.92 9.55 16.55
CA ASP A 168 -1.53 9.15 16.60
C ASP A 168 -0.74 10.42 16.93
N SER A 169 0.06 10.36 17.99
CA SER A 169 0.97 11.38 18.50
C SER A 169 2.10 11.75 17.52
N PHE A 170 1.75 12.07 16.28
CA PHE A 170 2.63 12.46 15.19
C PHE A 170 1.93 13.49 14.29
N SER A 171 1.51 14.61 14.88
CA SER A 171 1.43 15.87 14.14
C SER A 171 2.84 16.48 14.21
N PRO A 172 3.60 16.59 13.11
CA PRO A 172 4.62 17.63 13.08
C PRO A 172 3.86 18.94 13.23
N SER A 173 4.20 19.67 14.29
CA SER A 173 3.76 21.03 14.51
C SER A 173 3.74 21.78 13.18
N ARG A 174 2.59 22.32 12.80
CA ARG A 174 2.51 23.35 11.77
C ARG A 174 3.28 24.55 12.30
N GLU A 175 4.60 24.54 12.16
CA GLU A 175 5.36 25.76 12.08
C GLU A 175 4.85 26.50 10.85
N SER A 176 4.44 27.74 11.08
CA SER A 176 4.00 28.67 10.06
C SER A 176 5.00 28.73 8.91
N GLU A 177 4.58 28.29 7.72
CA GLU A 177 5.36 28.50 6.50
C GLU A 177 5.61 30.02 6.30
N PRO A 178 6.85 30.44 5.99
CA PRO A 178 7.12 31.81 5.61
C PRO A 178 6.44 32.09 4.26
N LYS A 179 5.75 33.24 4.18
CA LYS A 179 5.10 33.72 2.95
C LYS A 179 6.11 33.77 1.81
N GLU A 180 5.97 32.87 0.85
CA GLU A 180 6.76 32.88 -0.38
C GLU A 180 6.33 34.08 -1.23
N GLN A 181 7.30 34.95 -1.53
CA GLN A 181 7.11 36.14 -2.34
C GLN A 181 7.08 35.70 -3.81
N ILE A 182 5.92 35.85 -4.44
CA ILE A 182 5.73 35.55 -5.87
C ILE A 182 6.65 36.49 -6.68
N PRO A 183 7.60 35.99 -7.48
CA PRO A 183 8.41 36.85 -8.34
C PRO A 183 7.55 37.42 -9.49
N PRO A 184 7.88 38.63 -10.00
CA PRO A 184 7.07 39.29 -11.01
C PRO A 184 7.10 38.48 -12.30
N GLN A 185 5.92 38.32 -12.89
CA GLN A 185 5.75 37.72 -14.21
C GLN A 185 6.42 38.62 -15.25
N PHE A 186 7.31 38.02 -16.06
CA PHE A 186 7.70 38.55 -17.37
C PHE A 186 7.03 37.71 -18.44
#